data_AF-A0A949WR71-F1
#
_entry.id   AF-A0A949WR71-F1
#
_cell.length_a   1.000
_cell.length_b   1.000
_cell.length_c   1.000
_cell.angle_alpha   90.00
_cell.angle_beta   90.00
_cell.angle_gamma   90.00
#
_symmetry.space_group_name_H-M   'P 1'
#
loop_
_entity.id
_entity.type
_entity.pdbx_description
1 polymer ?
#
loop_
_entity_poly.entity_id
_entity_poly.type
_entity_poly.pdbx_seq_one_letter_code
_entity_poly.pdbx_strand_id
1 'polypeptide(L)'
;MLFGTRNKARYEIQILSRGRWSQRENVAEQEHAIAKARALSQNDKTAEAIKVVQCTTEKSGAVSETEILLIDRPEAFRRAEFQVGAIDEVEPCATRDDLFKLDARRVMERQLRPYLGAEALTPTEFLHIATYHRQIEQQGSLVLAAAHTAARVRSKADGSVIAETKEQILNWGDEITEMAQDFAKNGKNLPKLSDTPFQDVAKAVNEAAPEGREGYWLTAAVCMDLTQHRAINDKLERLVALLSSSDTSGVSILDKLFADCILSPESLREMLGQQVSLLAQIELCLGILRGQFTGKTAMGGNFLQVISKLVAAGLCPDTAGALRLHMIRALASNTPLDSREPDPNPERGKLMRLTAAISDDPMIRPDWPKFQAQIDRRERRLVNDLESYG
;
A
#
# COMPACT_ATOMS: atom_id res chain seq x y z
N MET A 1 -2.90 71.37 -7.81
CA MET A 1 -3.04 69.91 -8.01
C MET A 1 -2.26 69.20 -6.91
N LEU A 2 -2.94 68.68 -5.88
CA LEU A 2 -2.31 67.88 -4.82
C LEU A 2 -2.62 66.42 -5.10
N PHE A 3 -1.62 65.66 -5.54
CA PHE A 3 -1.72 64.22 -5.74
C PHE A 3 -1.93 63.53 -4.39
N GLY A 4 -3.13 62.98 -4.18
CA GLY A 4 -3.38 62.10 -3.04
C GLY A 4 -2.56 60.82 -3.17
N THR A 5 -1.59 60.62 -2.27
CA THR A 5 -0.91 59.35 -2.09
C THR A 5 -1.94 58.27 -1.74
N ARG A 6 -2.29 57.41 -2.71
CA ARG A 6 -3.06 56.19 -2.47
C ARG A 6 -2.28 55.28 -1.53
N ASN A 7 -2.91 54.80 -0.46
CA ASN A 7 -2.35 53.74 0.37
C ASN A 7 -2.03 52.54 -0.54
N LYS A 8 -0.79 52.05 -0.50
CA LYS A 8 -0.40 50.85 -1.26
C LYS A 8 -0.99 49.64 -0.56
N ALA A 9 -2.08 49.09 -1.10
CA ALA A 9 -2.58 47.79 -0.71
C ALA A 9 -1.58 46.70 -1.15
N ARG A 10 -1.37 45.71 -0.28
CA ARG A 10 -0.66 44.46 -0.59
C ARG A 10 -1.61 43.30 -0.41
N TYR A 11 -1.42 42.23 -1.17
CA TYR A 11 -2.26 41.05 -1.09
C TYR A 11 -1.43 39.88 -0.60
N GLU A 12 -1.85 39.29 0.51
CA GLU A 12 -1.22 38.15 1.13
C GLU A 12 -2.00 36.89 0.79
N ILE A 13 -1.30 35.88 0.27
CA ILE A 13 -1.85 34.55 0.05
C ILE A 13 -1.49 33.70 1.27
N GLN A 14 -2.51 33.27 2.02
CA GLN A 14 -2.34 32.39 3.17
C GLN A 14 -2.89 31.00 2.84
N ILE A 15 -2.20 29.98 3.33
CA ILE A 15 -2.60 28.57 3.19
C ILE A 15 -2.85 28.02 4.59
N LEU A 16 -4.02 27.41 4.78
CA LEU A 16 -4.31 26.57 5.92
C LEU A 16 -3.76 25.17 5.62
N SER A 17 -2.81 24.73 6.44
CA SER A 17 -2.27 23.38 6.36
C SER A 17 -2.01 22.90 7.79
N ARG A 18 -2.49 21.69 8.11
CA ARG A 18 -2.40 21.08 9.45
C ARG A 18 -3.06 21.96 10.52
N GLY A 19 -4.21 22.55 10.19
CA GLY A 19 -4.96 23.43 11.10
C GLY A 19 -4.26 24.76 11.44
N ARG A 20 -3.19 25.14 10.72
CA ARG A 20 -2.50 26.41 10.92
C ARG A 20 -2.46 27.22 9.64
N TRP A 21 -2.81 28.50 9.74
CA TRP A 21 -2.61 29.46 8.66
C TRP A 21 -1.14 29.83 8.58
N SER A 22 -0.58 29.75 7.39
CA SER A 22 0.77 30.22 7.10
C SER A 22 0.74 31.13 5.89
N GLN A 23 1.48 32.22 5.97
CA GLN A 23 1.71 33.10 4.85
C GLN A 23 2.54 32.37 3.80
N ARG A 24 2.04 32.29 2.57
CA ARG A 24 2.76 31.68 1.47
C ARG A 24 3.50 32.71 0.64
N GLU A 25 2.84 33.79 0.29
CA GLU A 25 3.39 34.79 -0.62
C GLU A 25 2.68 36.14 -0.45
N ASN A 26 3.39 37.22 -0.77
CA ASN A 26 2.85 38.57 -0.90
C ASN A 26 2.94 39.05 -2.35
N VAL A 27 1.86 39.60 -2.88
CA VAL A 27 1.80 40.15 -4.24
C VAL A 27 1.18 41.54 -4.24
N ALA A 28 1.51 42.34 -5.25
CA ALA A 28 1.06 43.74 -5.33
C ALA A 28 -0.33 43.91 -5.96
N GLU A 29 -0.78 42.92 -6.74
CA GLU A 29 -2.00 43.00 -7.54
C GLU A 29 -3.03 41.95 -7.10
N GLN A 30 -4.29 42.38 -6.95
CA GLN A 30 -5.39 41.54 -6.47
C GLN A 30 -5.68 40.37 -7.42
N GLU A 31 -5.77 40.66 -8.72
CA GLU A 31 -6.09 39.64 -9.74
C GLU A 31 -5.01 38.56 -9.78
N HIS A 32 -3.75 38.96 -9.64
CA HIS A 32 -2.62 38.02 -9.57
C HIS A 32 -2.69 37.16 -8.30
N ALA A 33 -3.05 37.74 -7.15
CA ALA A 33 -3.24 37.01 -5.90
C ALA A 33 -4.35 35.95 -6.02
N ILE A 34 -5.49 36.33 -6.60
CA ILE A 34 -6.64 35.45 -6.81
C ILE A 34 -6.31 34.33 -7.81
N ALA A 35 -5.66 34.66 -8.93
CA ALA A 35 -5.26 33.67 -9.93
C ALA A 35 -4.29 32.64 -9.34
N LYS A 36 -3.31 33.09 -8.55
CA LYS A 36 -2.41 32.19 -7.82
C LYS A 36 -3.11 31.36 -6.76
N ALA A 37 -4.01 31.95 -5.96
CA ALA A 37 -4.78 31.20 -4.97
C ALA A 37 -5.61 30.07 -5.62
N ARG A 38 -6.21 30.34 -6.79
CA ARG A 38 -6.93 29.33 -7.59
C ARG A 38 -5.99 28.28 -8.20
N ALA A 39 -4.81 28.68 -8.66
CA ALA A 39 -3.82 27.72 -9.15
C ALA A 39 -3.29 26.84 -8.01
N LEU A 40 -3.08 27.39 -6.83
CA LEU A 40 -2.68 26.66 -5.63
C LEU A 40 -3.79 25.70 -5.17
N SER A 41 -5.06 26.09 -5.24
CA SER A 41 -6.16 25.19 -4.85
C SER A 41 -6.27 23.96 -5.75
N GLN A 42 -5.84 24.06 -7.00
CA GLN A 42 -5.82 22.94 -7.95
C GLN A 42 -4.59 22.04 -7.76
N ASN A 43 -3.44 22.61 -7.42
CA ASN A 43 -2.15 21.92 -7.47
C ASN A 43 -1.59 21.51 -6.10
N ASP A 44 -1.95 22.22 -5.04
CA ASP A 44 -1.48 21.95 -3.68
C ASP A 44 -2.47 21.03 -2.96
N LYS A 45 -2.13 19.73 -2.89
CA LYS A 45 -2.95 18.72 -2.20
C LYS A 45 -2.92 18.84 -0.68
N THR A 46 -2.03 19.67 -0.12
CA THR A 46 -1.87 19.85 1.33
C THR A 46 -2.65 21.04 1.88
N ALA A 47 -3.11 21.93 1.00
CA ALA A 47 -3.91 23.09 1.37
C ALA A 47 -5.34 22.67 1.75
N GLU A 48 -5.67 22.80 3.04
CA GLU A 48 -7.01 22.58 3.62
C GLU A 48 -7.97 23.72 3.26
N ALA A 49 -7.44 24.94 3.20
CA ALA A 49 -8.09 26.13 2.70
C ALA A 49 -7.04 27.13 2.21
N ILE A 50 -7.42 28.01 1.29
CA ILE A 50 -6.56 29.07 0.79
C ILE A 50 -7.33 30.37 0.87
N LYS A 51 -6.72 31.42 1.43
CA LYS A 51 -7.32 32.74 1.47
C LYS A 51 -6.39 33.82 0.95
N VAL A 52 -7.01 34.86 0.40
CA VAL A 52 -6.32 36.08 -0.02
C VAL A 52 -6.77 37.22 0.89
N VAL A 53 -5.80 37.86 1.55
CA VAL A 53 -6.04 38.97 2.47
C VAL A 53 -5.46 40.24 1.87
N GLN A 54 -6.23 41.32 1.84
CA GLN A 54 -5.76 42.66 1.54
C GLN A 54 -5.20 43.30 2.80
N CYS A 55 -3.92 43.64 2.78
CA CYS A 55 -3.28 44.39 3.84
C CYS A 55 -3.15 45.86 3.39
N THR A 56 -3.87 46.76 4.06
CA THR A 56 -3.80 48.20 3.81
C THR A 56 -3.15 48.89 5.00
N THR A 57 -2.05 49.60 4.76
CA THR A 57 -1.45 50.44 5.80
C THR A 57 -2.14 51.79 5.84
N GLU A 58 -2.75 52.11 6.98
CA GLU A 58 -3.34 53.41 7.24
C GLU A 58 -2.25 54.47 7.48
N LYS A 59 -2.64 55.75 7.41
CA LYS A 59 -1.72 56.88 7.68
C LYS A 59 -1.17 56.88 9.12
N SER A 60 -1.86 56.20 10.03
CA SER A 60 -1.48 55.98 11.43
C SER A 60 -0.39 54.90 11.60
N GLY A 61 -0.05 54.15 10.55
CA GLY A 61 0.81 52.98 10.61
C GLY A 61 0.07 51.69 11.01
N ALA A 62 -1.21 51.77 11.37
CA ALA A 62 -2.05 50.59 11.59
C ALA A 62 -2.25 49.83 10.27
N VAL A 63 -2.28 48.51 10.34
CA VAL A 63 -2.56 47.64 9.19
C VAL A 63 -3.98 47.12 9.34
N SER A 64 -4.83 47.39 8.34
CA SER A 64 -6.14 46.76 8.22
C SER A 64 -6.06 45.59 7.25
N GLU A 65 -6.68 44.48 7.64
CA GLU A 65 -6.73 43.24 6.88
C GLU A 65 -8.17 42.95 6.44
N THR A 66 -8.38 42.76 5.15
CA THR A 66 -9.69 42.41 4.57
C THR A 66 -9.57 41.11 3.78
N GLU A 67 -10.35 40.09 4.12
CA GLU A 67 -10.41 38.86 3.33
C GLU A 67 -11.15 39.11 2.01
N ILE A 68 -10.48 38.83 0.89
CA ILE A 68 -11.02 39.03 -0.47
C ILE A 68 -11.56 37.73 -1.06
N LEU A 69 -10.94 36.61 -0.67
CA LEU A 69 -11.26 35.31 -1.20
C LEU A 69 -10.94 34.26 -0.14
N LEU A 70 -11.88 33.34 0.07
CA LEU A 70 -11.66 32.09 0.77
C LEU A 70 -12.06 30.96 -0.18
N ILE A 71 -11.14 30.02 -0.38
CA ILE A 71 -11.39 28.76 -1.07
C ILE A 71 -11.30 27.67 -0.02
N ASP A 72 -12.46 27.24 0.47
CA ASP A 72 -12.57 26.06 1.30
C ASP A 72 -12.40 24.79 0.46
N ARG A 73 -11.61 23.85 0.97
CA ARG A 73 -11.44 22.53 0.36
C ARG A 73 -11.97 21.44 1.30
N PRO A 74 -13.30 21.25 1.37
CA PRO A 74 -13.91 20.24 2.24
C PRO A 74 -13.43 18.81 1.92
N GLU A 75 -12.99 18.57 0.68
CA GLU A 75 -12.33 17.34 0.25
C GLU A 75 -10.92 17.15 0.85
N ALA A 76 -10.19 18.22 1.14
CA ALA A 76 -8.93 18.22 1.89
C ALA A 76 -9.18 18.14 3.42
N PHE A 77 -10.36 18.56 3.88
CA PHE A 77 -10.87 18.32 5.24
C PHE A 77 -11.14 16.85 5.54
N ARG A 78 -11.11 15.95 4.54
CA ARG A 78 -11.03 14.52 4.81
C ARG A 78 -9.62 14.17 5.29
N ARG A 79 -9.28 14.61 6.51
CA ARG A 79 -8.82 13.61 7.48
C ARG A 79 -10.00 12.68 7.73
N ALA A 80 -10.27 11.80 6.78
CA ALA A 80 -10.85 10.55 7.20
C ALA A 80 -9.76 9.97 8.10
N GLU A 81 -9.92 10.08 9.42
CA GLU A 81 -9.09 9.29 10.33
C GLU A 81 -9.12 7.88 9.78
N PHE A 82 -7.96 7.42 9.30
CA PHE A 82 -7.87 6.10 8.72
C PHE A 82 -8.44 5.12 9.74
N GLN A 83 -9.35 4.26 9.30
CA GLN A 83 -9.93 3.25 10.15
C GLN A 83 -9.18 1.94 9.94
N VAL A 84 -8.94 1.23 11.04
CA VAL A 84 -8.33 -0.09 11.00
C VAL A 84 -9.26 -1.05 10.29
N GLY A 85 -8.76 -1.71 9.25
CA GLY A 85 -9.49 -2.77 8.56
C GLY A 85 -9.76 -3.97 9.48
N ALA A 86 -10.93 -4.58 9.33
CA ALA A 86 -11.27 -5.80 10.06
C ALA A 86 -10.41 -6.98 9.61
N ILE A 87 -10.02 -7.85 10.54
CA ILE A 87 -9.29 -9.10 10.31
C ILE A 87 -9.97 -10.22 11.09
N ASP A 88 -9.95 -11.43 10.52
CA ASP A 88 -10.66 -12.59 11.08
C ASP A 88 -9.68 -13.62 11.67
N GLU A 89 -8.46 -13.68 11.11
CA GLU A 89 -7.43 -14.65 11.44
C GLU A 89 -6.05 -13.97 11.41
N VAL A 90 -5.19 -14.38 12.34
CA VAL A 90 -3.81 -13.91 12.47
C VAL A 90 -2.94 -15.11 12.86
N GLU A 91 -1.96 -15.45 12.03
CA GLU A 91 -0.92 -16.38 12.41
C GLU A 91 -0.06 -15.77 13.53
N PRO A 92 0.25 -16.53 14.60
CA PRO A 92 0.99 -16.02 15.73
C PRO A 92 2.42 -15.68 15.33
N CYS A 93 2.83 -14.44 15.58
CA CYS A 93 4.24 -14.06 15.59
C CYS A 93 4.84 -14.47 16.94
N ALA A 94 6.00 -15.13 16.92
CA ALA A 94 6.79 -15.49 18.08
C ALA A 94 7.90 -14.46 18.35
N THR A 95 8.46 -13.88 17.29
CA THR A 95 9.49 -12.85 17.38
C THR A 95 9.14 -11.65 16.51
N ARG A 96 9.86 -10.55 16.71
CA ARG A 96 9.82 -9.37 15.86
C ARG A 96 10.06 -9.70 14.39
N ASP A 97 10.97 -10.63 14.08
CA ASP A 97 11.30 -10.99 12.70
C ASP A 97 10.12 -11.64 11.95
N ASP A 98 9.18 -12.23 12.69
CA ASP A 98 7.95 -12.77 12.10
C ASP A 98 7.06 -11.67 11.49
N LEU A 99 7.20 -10.40 11.92
CA LEU A 99 6.49 -9.27 11.33
C LEU A 99 6.88 -9.01 9.86
N PHE A 100 8.06 -9.48 9.44
CA PHE A 100 8.48 -9.43 8.05
C PHE A 100 7.98 -10.60 7.21
N LYS A 101 7.29 -11.60 7.77
CA LYS A 101 6.74 -12.74 7.02
C LYS A 101 5.46 -12.36 6.29
N LEU A 102 5.16 -13.07 5.20
CA LEU A 102 4.00 -12.81 4.34
C LEU A 102 2.68 -12.70 5.11
N ASP A 103 2.42 -13.59 6.08
CA ASP A 103 1.16 -13.57 6.84
C ASP A 103 1.01 -12.31 7.70
N ALA A 104 2.09 -11.86 8.34
CA ALA A 104 2.08 -10.60 9.10
C ALA A 104 1.92 -9.39 8.18
N ARG A 105 2.63 -9.37 7.04
CA ARG A 105 2.49 -8.30 6.03
C ARG A 105 1.08 -8.27 5.42
N ARG A 106 0.41 -9.41 5.26
CA ARG A 106 -1.02 -9.51 4.89
C ARG A 106 -1.94 -8.88 5.93
N VAL A 107 -1.70 -9.14 7.21
CA VAL A 107 -2.46 -8.53 8.30
C VAL A 107 -2.27 -7.02 8.30
N MET A 108 -1.03 -6.54 8.13
CA MET A 108 -0.73 -5.11 8.00
C MET A 108 -1.40 -4.48 6.78
N GLU A 109 -1.33 -5.12 5.61
CA GLU A 109 -2.02 -4.67 4.40
C GLU A 109 -3.50 -4.50 4.68
N ARG A 110 -4.15 -5.51 5.26
CA ARG A 110 -5.60 -5.49 5.51
C ARG A 110 -6.01 -4.46 6.55
N GLN A 111 -5.23 -4.30 7.62
CA GLN A 111 -5.53 -3.36 8.70
C GLN A 111 -5.23 -1.91 8.34
N LEU A 112 -4.12 -1.67 7.63
CA LEU A 112 -3.62 -0.32 7.31
C LEU A 112 -3.91 0.09 5.86
N ARG A 113 -4.67 -0.72 5.08
CA ARG A 113 -4.96 -0.48 3.65
C ARG A 113 -5.31 0.97 3.33
N PRO A 114 -6.20 1.66 4.09
CA PRO A 114 -6.56 3.03 3.74
C PRO A 114 -5.36 3.99 3.80
N TYR A 115 -4.49 3.82 4.80
CA TYR A 115 -3.26 4.60 4.95
C TYR A 115 -2.22 4.22 3.89
N LEU A 116 -1.95 2.92 3.74
CA LEU A 116 -1.00 2.40 2.76
C LEU A 116 -1.37 2.81 1.33
N GLY A 117 -2.66 2.75 0.97
CA GLY A 117 -3.16 3.19 -0.33
C GLY A 117 -3.05 4.70 -0.54
N ALA A 118 -3.31 5.51 0.48
CA ALA A 118 -3.18 6.97 0.39
C ALA A 118 -1.73 7.43 0.17
N GLU A 119 -0.77 6.73 0.78
CA GLU A 119 0.66 7.01 0.65
C GLU A 119 1.34 6.21 -0.48
N ALA A 120 0.57 5.38 -1.22
CA ALA A 120 1.06 4.44 -2.22
C ALA A 120 2.20 3.54 -1.72
N LEU A 121 2.01 2.91 -0.55
CA LEU A 121 3.01 2.09 0.13
C LEU A 121 2.64 0.61 0.17
N THR A 122 3.67 -0.22 0.12
CA THR A 122 3.61 -1.62 0.54
C THR A 122 3.87 -1.78 2.05
N PRO A 123 3.38 -2.85 2.70
CA PRO A 123 3.80 -3.20 4.06
C PRO A 123 5.31 -3.29 4.24
N THR A 124 6.05 -3.85 3.27
CA THR A 124 7.52 -3.94 3.33
C THR A 124 8.15 -2.54 3.30
N GLU A 125 7.70 -1.62 2.45
CA GLU A 125 8.17 -0.22 2.49
C GLU A 125 7.85 0.44 3.83
N PHE A 126 6.64 0.22 4.35
CA PHE A 126 6.25 0.74 5.65
C PHE A 126 7.22 0.29 6.74
N LEU A 127 7.52 -1.01 6.84
CA LEU A 127 8.42 -1.60 7.84
C LEU A 127 9.90 -1.14 7.77
N HIS A 128 10.33 -0.58 6.64
CA HIS A 128 11.74 -0.24 6.40
C HIS A 128 12.02 1.28 6.36
N ILE A 129 10.99 2.13 6.35
CA ILE A 129 11.17 3.57 6.09
C ILE A 129 10.62 4.41 7.25
N ALA A 130 11.54 4.95 8.06
CA ALA A 130 11.24 5.71 9.27
C ALA A 130 10.36 6.95 9.04
N THR A 131 10.40 7.54 7.83
CA THR A 131 9.55 8.68 7.49
C THR A 131 8.06 8.33 7.60
N TYR A 132 7.66 7.12 7.18
CA TYR A 132 6.27 6.69 7.23
C TYR A 132 5.83 6.33 8.65
N HIS A 133 6.72 5.84 9.51
CA HIS A 133 6.41 5.66 10.94
C HIS A 133 6.07 6.99 11.61
N ARG A 134 6.86 8.05 11.38
CA ARG A 134 6.56 9.38 11.92
C ARG A 134 5.27 9.99 11.35
N GLN A 135 4.94 9.68 10.10
CA GLN A 135 3.72 10.17 9.47
C GLN A 135 2.48 9.46 10.00
N ILE A 136 2.52 8.14 10.17
CA ILE A 136 1.39 7.38 10.71
C ILE A 136 1.13 7.72 12.19
N GLU A 137 2.17 8.00 12.98
CA GLU A 137 2.03 8.52 14.35
C GLU A 137 1.27 9.85 14.40
N GLN A 138 1.48 10.72 13.42
CA GLN A 138 0.74 11.99 13.31
C GLN A 138 -0.76 11.78 12.97
N GLN A 139 -1.13 10.59 12.48
CA GLN A 139 -2.53 10.21 12.26
C GLN A 139 -3.22 9.70 13.54
N GLY A 140 -2.55 9.76 14.70
CA GLY A 140 -3.11 9.43 15.99
C GLY A 140 -2.95 7.95 16.35
N SER A 141 -4.05 7.30 16.75
CA SER A 141 -4.03 5.97 17.38
C SER A 141 -4.13 4.80 16.41
N LEU A 142 -3.90 5.00 15.11
CA LEU A 142 -4.11 3.98 14.07
C LEU A 142 -3.30 2.69 14.32
N VAL A 143 -2.00 2.81 14.58
CA VAL A 143 -1.12 1.66 14.87
C VAL A 143 -1.55 0.96 16.17
N LEU A 144 -1.90 1.74 17.21
CA LEU A 144 -2.39 1.21 18.48
C LEU A 144 -3.69 0.41 18.30
N ALA A 145 -4.61 0.91 17.48
CA ALA A 145 -5.87 0.24 17.16
C ALA A 145 -5.64 -1.03 16.33
N ALA A 146 -4.67 -1.02 15.40
CA ALA A 146 -4.29 -2.19 14.62
C ALA A 146 -3.69 -3.29 15.52
N ALA A 147 -2.74 -2.92 16.39
CA ALA A 147 -2.14 -3.82 17.38
C ALA A 147 -3.19 -4.43 18.33
N HIS A 148 -4.12 -3.62 18.84
CA HIS A 148 -5.22 -4.11 19.68
C HIS A 148 -6.13 -5.09 18.93
N THR A 149 -6.47 -4.80 17.67
CA THR A 149 -7.31 -5.69 16.86
C THR A 149 -6.60 -7.01 16.57
N ALA A 150 -5.31 -6.99 16.25
CA ALA A 150 -4.50 -8.19 16.04
C ALA A 150 -4.37 -9.03 17.32
N ALA A 151 -4.10 -8.37 18.46
CA ALA A 151 -4.04 -9.01 19.76
C ALA A 151 -5.36 -9.69 20.12
N ARG A 152 -6.50 -9.01 19.91
CA ARG A 152 -7.83 -9.58 20.17
C ARG A 152 -8.11 -10.83 19.33
N VAL A 153 -7.78 -10.81 18.04
CA VAL A 153 -7.97 -11.97 17.15
C VAL A 153 -7.09 -13.14 17.58
N ARG A 154 -5.81 -12.86 17.90
CA ARG A 154 -4.88 -13.87 18.38
C ARG A 154 -5.32 -14.49 19.70
N SER A 155 -5.60 -13.67 20.71
CA SER A 155 -6.06 -14.13 22.03
C SER A 155 -7.35 -14.95 21.97
N LYS A 156 -8.23 -14.68 21.01
CA LYS A 156 -9.42 -15.51 20.79
C LYS A 156 -9.06 -16.91 20.26
N ALA A 157 -7.98 -17.03 19.49
CA ALA A 157 -7.54 -18.28 18.87
C ALA A 157 -6.69 -19.14 19.83
N ASP A 158 -5.78 -18.53 20.58
CA ASP A 158 -4.80 -19.25 21.42
C ASP A 158 -5.05 -19.11 22.94
N GLY A 159 -6.00 -18.28 23.36
CA GLY A 159 -6.32 -18.04 24.77
C GLY A 159 -5.35 -17.09 25.49
N SER A 160 -4.45 -16.42 24.78
CA SER A 160 -3.52 -15.46 25.38
C SER A 160 -4.23 -14.24 25.98
N VAL A 161 -3.53 -13.48 26.83
CA VAL A 161 -4.05 -12.22 27.39
C VAL A 161 -3.91 -11.11 26.35
N ILE A 162 -5.03 -10.45 26.01
CA ILE A 162 -5.08 -9.38 24.98
C ILE A 162 -4.11 -8.24 25.31
N ALA A 163 -4.03 -7.83 26.58
CA ALA A 163 -3.18 -6.73 27.00
C ALA A 163 -1.69 -7.03 26.78
N GLU A 164 -1.22 -8.19 27.23
CA GLU A 164 0.16 -8.66 27.07
C GLU A 164 0.52 -8.86 25.59
N THR A 165 -0.40 -9.45 24.81
CA THR A 165 -0.21 -9.66 23.38
C THR A 165 -0.11 -8.34 22.62
N LYS A 166 -0.94 -7.36 22.98
CA LYS A 166 -0.89 -6.01 22.39
C LYS A 166 0.42 -5.32 22.73
N GLU A 167 0.84 -5.36 23.99
CA GLU A 167 2.11 -4.77 24.44
C GLU A 167 3.30 -5.39 23.70
N GLN A 168 3.31 -6.72 23.55
CA GLN A 168 4.34 -7.42 22.80
C GLN A 168 4.40 -6.97 21.32
N ILE A 169 3.25 -6.83 20.65
CA ILE A 169 3.19 -6.34 19.26
C ILE A 169 3.74 -4.91 19.16
N LEU A 170 3.41 -4.04 20.12
CA LEU A 170 3.91 -2.66 20.14
C LEU A 170 5.42 -2.60 20.37
N ASN A 171 5.95 -3.40 21.30
CA ASN A 171 7.39 -3.49 21.55
C ASN A 171 8.16 -3.90 20.28
N TRP A 172 7.66 -4.88 19.53
CA TRP A 172 8.25 -5.24 18.24
C TRP A 172 8.14 -4.11 17.20
N GLY A 173 7.05 -3.35 17.22
CA GLY A 173 6.89 -2.15 16.39
C GLY A 173 7.91 -1.06 16.71
N ASP A 174 8.22 -0.86 18.00
CA ASP A 174 9.25 0.08 18.45
C ASP A 174 10.64 -0.38 17.99
N GLU A 175 10.98 -1.67 18.14
CA GLU A 175 12.23 -2.24 17.63
C GLU A 175 12.38 -2.09 16.09
N ILE A 176 11.27 -2.20 15.35
CA ILE A 176 11.24 -1.94 13.89
C ILE A 176 11.47 -0.47 13.59
N THR A 177 10.87 0.41 14.38
CA THR A 177 11.07 1.86 14.25
C THR A 177 12.51 2.26 14.51
N GLU A 178 13.15 1.70 15.54
CA GLU A 178 14.56 1.92 15.83
C GLU A 178 15.46 1.49 14.68
N MET A 179 15.22 0.32 14.07
CA MET A 179 16.01 -0.14 12.92
C MET A 179 15.81 0.73 11.68
N ALA A 180 14.59 1.19 11.41
CA ALA A 180 14.33 2.09 10.29
C ALA A 180 15.04 3.45 10.51
N GLN A 181 15.07 3.92 11.75
CA GLN A 181 15.77 5.16 12.13
C GLN A 181 17.29 5.01 12.06
N ASP A 182 17.83 3.88 12.49
CA ASP A 182 19.24 3.52 12.37
C ASP A 182 19.69 3.56 10.91
N PHE A 183 18.97 2.88 10.01
CA PHE A 183 19.21 2.96 8.57
C PHE A 183 19.10 4.40 8.04
N ALA A 184 18.04 5.13 8.41
CA ALA A 184 17.85 6.51 7.95
C ALA A 184 18.97 7.47 8.42
N LYS A 185 19.62 7.17 9.55
CA LYS A 185 20.73 7.96 10.10
C LYS A 185 22.06 7.57 9.47
N ASN A 186 22.34 6.27 9.41
CA ASN A 186 23.67 5.73 9.12
C ASN A 186 23.82 5.28 7.65
N GLY A 187 22.74 4.97 6.96
CA GLY A 187 22.72 4.56 5.55
C GLY A 187 22.80 5.71 4.53
N LYS A 188 22.91 6.96 4.96
CA LYS A 188 22.88 8.15 4.07
C LYS A 188 24.03 8.21 3.06
N ASN A 189 25.16 7.58 3.39
CA ASN A 189 26.36 7.57 2.56
C ASN A 189 26.40 6.39 1.58
N LEU A 190 25.38 5.52 1.59
CA LEU A 190 25.29 4.42 0.65
C LEU A 190 25.09 4.97 -0.79
N PRO A 191 25.67 4.31 -1.80
CA PRO A 191 25.40 4.65 -3.19
C PRO A 191 23.91 4.53 -3.52
N LYS A 192 23.40 5.44 -4.35
CA LYS A 192 21.99 5.45 -4.75
C LYS A 192 21.76 4.49 -5.91
N LEU A 193 20.67 3.73 -5.84
CA LEU A 193 20.21 2.82 -6.92
C LEU A 193 19.77 3.58 -8.20
N SER A 194 19.57 4.90 -8.14
CA SER A 194 19.34 5.74 -9.34
C SER A 194 20.54 5.72 -10.29
N ASP A 195 21.76 5.66 -9.74
CA ASP A 195 23.00 5.89 -10.48
C ASP A 195 23.97 4.71 -10.41
N THR A 196 23.66 3.71 -9.59
CA THR A 196 24.57 2.60 -9.25
C THR A 196 23.88 1.25 -9.48
N PRO A 197 24.56 0.27 -10.10
CA PRO A 197 24.02 -1.09 -10.21
C PRO A 197 23.71 -1.70 -8.83
N PHE A 198 22.64 -2.50 -8.76
CA PHE A 198 22.20 -3.13 -7.51
C PHE A 198 23.32 -3.88 -6.77
N GLN A 199 24.18 -4.61 -7.51
CA GLN A 199 25.27 -5.40 -6.92
C GLN A 199 26.32 -4.54 -6.21
N ASP A 200 26.58 -3.34 -6.68
CA ASP A 200 27.56 -2.45 -6.05
C ASP A 200 26.97 -1.78 -4.81
N VAL A 201 25.65 -1.49 -4.83
CA VAL A 201 24.93 -1.08 -3.61
C VAL A 201 24.91 -2.21 -2.58
N ALA A 202 24.66 -3.45 -3.00
CA ALA A 202 24.67 -4.61 -2.11
C ALA A 202 26.03 -4.82 -1.42
N LYS A 203 27.15 -4.65 -2.17
CA LYS A 203 28.49 -4.66 -1.58
C LYS A 203 28.69 -3.55 -0.55
N ALA A 204 28.32 -2.31 -0.91
CA ALA A 204 28.44 -1.18 0.00
C ALA A 204 27.59 -1.37 1.28
N VAL A 205 26.41 -1.99 1.15
CA VAL A 205 25.58 -2.35 2.31
C VAL A 205 26.27 -3.40 3.17
N ASN A 206 26.82 -4.46 2.59
CA ASN A 206 27.52 -5.50 3.35
C ASN A 206 28.74 -4.97 4.11
N GLU A 207 29.38 -3.90 3.62
CA GLU A 207 30.52 -3.25 4.29
C GLU A 207 30.08 -2.28 5.40
N ALA A 208 28.93 -1.63 5.25
CA ALA A 208 28.49 -0.54 6.12
C ALA A 208 27.44 -0.95 7.17
N ALA A 209 26.66 -2.00 6.90
CA ALA A 209 25.58 -2.42 7.78
C ALA A 209 26.12 -3.04 9.09
N PRO A 210 25.42 -2.86 10.22
CA PRO A 210 25.70 -3.63 11.42
C PRO A 210 25.59 -5.12 11.16
N GLU A 211 26.42 -5.91 11.84
CA GLU A 211 26.45 -7.37 11.71
C GLU A 211 25.05 -7.98 11.88
N GLY A 212 24.66 -8.82 10.93
CA GLY A 212 23.35 -9.48 10.91
C GLY A 212 22.18 -8.59 10.46
N ARG A 213 22.43 -7.33 10.07
CA ARG A 213 21.41 -6.39 9.56
C ARG A 213 21.56 -6.09 8.07
N GLU A 214 22.47 -6.76 7.37
CA GLU A 214 22.80 -6.52 5.96
C GLU A 214 21.54 -6.68 5.08
N GLY A 215 20.77 -7.74 5.30
CA GLY A 215 19.52 -8.00 4.56
C GLY A 215 18.44 -6.93 4.80
N TYR A 216 18.31 -6.44 6.03
CA TYR A 216 17.39 -5.35 6.36
C TYR A 216 17.84 -4.04 5.68
N TRP A 217 19.12 -3.70 5.79
CA TRP A 217 19.68 -2.48 5.19
C TRP A 217 19.58 -2.50 3.66
N LEU A 218 19.79 -3.64 3.02
CA LEU A 218 19.65 -3.78 1.58
C LEU A 218 18.19 -3.61 1.14
N THR A 219 17.26 -4.22 1.88
CA THR A 219 15.82 -4.05 1.63
C THR A 219 15.42 -2.58 1.84
N ALA A 220 15.90 -1.93 2.90
CA ALA A 220 15.63 -0.53 3.17
C ALA A 220 16.20 0.41 2.10
N ALA A 221 17.37 0.11 1.53
CA ALA A 221 17.95 0.85 0.41
C ALA A 221 17.06 0.76 -0.85
N VAL A 222 16.53 -0.42 -1.16
CA VAL A 222 15.56 -0.59 -2.25
C VAL A 222 14.27 0.18 -1.95
N CYS A 223 13.69 0.02 -0.77
CA CYS A 223 12.48 0.75 -0.37
C CYS A 223 12.67 2.28 -0.45
N MET A 224 13.86 2.79 -0.09
CA MET A 224 14.18 4.22 -0.20
C MET A 224 14.20 4.69 -1.66
N ASP A 225 14.73 3.89 -2.59
CA ASP A 225 14.69 4.18 -4.03
C ASP A 225 13.23 4.26 -4.55
N LEU A 226 12.37 3.35 -4.09
CA LEU A 226 10.95 3.33 -4.48
C LEU A 226 10.17 4.56 -4.03
N THR A 227 10.58 5.27 -2.99
CA THR A 227 9.90 6.50 -2.54
C THR A 227 9.87 7.60 -3.60
N GLN A 228 10.73 7.51 -4.63
CA GLN A 228 10.74 8.43 -5.77
C GLN A 228 9.55 8.20 -6.72
N HIS A 229 8.93 7.03 -6.66
CA HIS A 229 7.82 6.62 -7.51
C HIS A 229 6.49 6.76 -6.75
N ARG A 230 5.55 7.52 -7.32
CA ARG A 230 4.27 7.82 -6.66
C ARG A 230 3.15 6.84 -6.99
N ALA A 231 3.28 6.09 -8.08
CA ALA A 231 2.33 5.05 -8.44
C ALA A 231 2.93 3.67 -8.13
N ILE A 232 2.09 2.75 -7.64
CA ILE A 232 2.49 1.37 -7.34
C ILE A 232 3.01 0.68 -8.61
N ASN A 233 2.40 0.90 -9.77
CA ASN A 233 2.86 0.30 -11.02
C ASN A 233 4.28 0.74 -11.40
N ASP A 234 4.60 2.03 -11.24
CA ASP A 234 5.94 2.54 -11.51
C ASP A 234 6.98 1.86 -10.60
N LYS A 235 6.60 1.60 -9.33
CA LYS A 235 7.44 0.84 -8.39
C LYS A 235 7.63 -0.60 -8.85
N LEU A 236 6.58 -1.27 -9.32
CA LEU A 236 6.66 -2.65 -9.81
C LEU A 236 7.55 -2.77 -11.05
N GLU A 237 7.44 -1.85 -12.00
CA GLU A 237 8.31 -1.80 -13.17
C GLU A 237 9.76 -1.56 -12.77
N ARG A 238 10.00 -0.58 -11.88
CA ARG A 238 11.32 -0.29 -11.31
C ARG A 238 11.92 -1.51 -10.63
N LEU A 239 11.15 -2.21 -9.81
CA LEU A 239 11.58 -3.40 -9.07
C LEU A 239 12.00 -4.52 -10.01
N VAL A 240 11.17 -4.84 -11.01
CA VAL A 240 11.50 -5.90 -11.96
C VAL A 240 12.73 -5.53 -12.78
N ALA A 241 12.81 -4.28 -13.26
CA ALA A 241 13.98 -3.81 -14.01
C ALA A 241 15.28 -3.89 -13.17
N LEU A 242 15.19 -3.57 -11.87
CA LEU A 242 16.34 -3.53 -10.99
C LEU A 242 16.77 -4.92 -10.49
N LEU A 243 15.83 -5.80 -10.16
CA LEU A 243 16.09 -6.98 -9.33
C LEU A 243 15.84 -8.32 -10.02
N SER A 244 15.09 -8.38 -11.12
CA SER A 244 14.68 -9.68 -11.71
C SER A 244 15.83 -10.55 -12.20
N SER A 245 16.96 -9.93 -12.55
CA SER A 245 18.19 -10.61 -12.99
C SER A 245 19.34 -10.46 -11.99
N SER A 246 19.02 -10.08 -10.75
CA SER A 246 19.99 -9.97 -9.66
C SER A 246 20.25 -11.34 -9.02
N ASP A 247 21.10 -11.36 -8.00
CA ASP A 247 21.35 -12.52 -7.16
C ASP A 247 20.14 -12.87 -6.27
N THR A 248 20.27 -13.94 -5.49
CA THR A 248 19.20 -14.43 -4.61
C THR A 248 18.71 -13.36 -3.64
N SER A 249 19.58 -12.47 -3.15
CA SER A 249 19.18 -11.41 -2.23
C SER A 249 18.24 -10.40 -2.89
N GLY A 250 18.56 -9.93 -4.08
CA GLY A 250 17.71 -8.99 -4.82
C GLY A 250 16.41 -9.63 -5.29
N VAL A 251 16.42 -10.89 -5.74
CA VAL A 251 15.18 -11.62 -6.08
C VAL A 251 14.30 -11.83 -4.84
N SER A 252 14.88 -12.06 -3.66
CA SER A 252 14.13 -12.16 -2.40
C SER A 252 13.50 -10.83 -1.98
N ILE A 253 14.12 -9.68 -2.30
CA ILE A 253 13.54 -8.36 -2.06
C ILE A 253 12.39 -8.10 -3.05
N LEU A 254 12.61 -8.42 -4.33
CA LEU A 254 11.58 -8.35 -5.37
C LEU A 254 10.35 -9.15 -4.97
N ASP A 255 10.54 -10.39 -4.52
CA ASP A 255 9.47 -11.28 -4.11
C ASP A 255 8.60 -10.68 -3.00
N LYS A 256 9.21 -10.17 -1.92
CA LYS A 256 8.47 -9.59 -0.79
C LYS A 256 7.62 -8.40 -1.21
N LEU A 257 8.21 -7.46 -1.96
CA LEU A 257 7.54 -6.24 -2.40
C LEU A 257 6.45 -6.52 -3.44
N PHE A 258 6.69 -7.47 -4.34
CA PHE A 258 5.70 -7.85 -5.34
C PHE A 258 4.52 -8.60 -4.70
N ALA A 259 4.79 -9.48 -3.73
CA ALA A 259 3.77 -10.14 -2.93
C ALA A 259 2.87 -9.13 -2.21
N ASP A 260 3.47 -8.10 -1.62
CA ASP A 260 2.75 -7.02 -0.95
C ASP A 260 1.79 -6.25 -1.87
N CYS A 261 2.21 -5.98 -3.10
CA CYS A 261 1.30 -5.39 -4.10
C CYS A 261 0.15 -6.35 -4.45
N ILE A 262 0.39 -7.65 -4.54
CA ILE A 262 -0.67 -8.64 -4.79
C ILE A 262 -1.65 -8.75 -3.62
N LEU A 263 -1.20 -8.54 -2.37
CA LEU A 263 -2.08 -8.61 -1.20
C LEU A 263 -3.22 -7.58 -1.27
N SER A 264 -2.97 -6.41 -1.89
CA SER A 264 -3.95 -5.36 -2.17
C SER A 264 -4.86 -5.75 -3.36
N PRO A 265 -6.17 -5.92 -3.14
CA PRO A 265 -7.11 -6.24 -4.22
C PRO A 265 -7.22 -5.15 -5.28
N GLU A 266 -6.99 -3.89 -4.92
CA GLU A 266 -6.96 -2.75 -5.85
C GLU A 266 -5.76 -2.87 -6.78
N SER A 267 -4.55 -3.03 -6.22
CA SER A 267 -3.31 -3.16 -6.99
C SER A 267 -3.34 -4.40 -7.87
N LEU A 268 -3.81 -5.55 -7.37
CA LEU A 268 -3.94 -6.75 -8.18
C LEU A 268 -4.90 -6.53 -9.36
N ARG A 269 -6.05 -5.88 -9.15
CA ARG A 269 -6.99 -5.58 -10.25
C ARG A 269 -6.37 -4.65 -11.29
N GLU A 270 -5.61 -3.66 -10.85
CA GLU A 270 -4.90 -2.75 -11.74
C GLU A 270 -3.86 -3.49 -12.60
N MET A 271 -3.12 -4.43 -11.99
CA MET A 271 -2.12 -5.26 -12.69
C MET A 271 -2.75 -6.23 -13.70
N LEU A 272 -3.81 -6.94 -13.29
CA LEU A 272 -4.47 -7.95 -14.13
C LEU A 272 -5.35 -7.31 -15.21
N GLY A 273 -5.82 -6.08 -14.99
CA GLY A 273 -6.84 -5.45 -15.82
C GLY A 273 -8.24 -5.98 -15.57
N GLN A 274 -9.20 -5.44 -16.33
CA GLN A 274 -10.60 -5.82 -16.20
C GLN A 274 -10.81 -7.29 -16.58
N GLN A 275 -11.33 -8.07 -15.64
CA GLN A 275 -11.67 -9.47 -15.86
C GLN A 275 -13.17 -9.62 -16.15
N VAL A 276 -13.49 -10.52 -17.08
CA VAL A 276 -14.88 -10.79 -17.49
C VAL A 276 -15.69 -11.54 -16.43
N SER A 277 -15.02 -12.27 -15.54
CA SER A 277 -15.64 -13.06 -14.48
C SER A 277 -14.64 -13.35 -13.35
N LEU A 278 -15.17 -13.78 -12.19
CA LEU A 278 -14.35 -14.23 -11.06
C LEU A 278 -13.53 -15.48 -11.44
N LEU A 279 -14.12 -16.39 -12.21
CA LEU A 279 -13.43 -17.57 -12.73
C LEU A 279 -12.24 -17.18 -13.61
N ALA A 280 -12.40 -16.24 -14.53
CA ALA A 280 -11.32 -15.77 -15.39
C ALA A 280 -10.17 -15.16 -14.57
N GLN A 281 -10.49 -14.44 -13.49
CA GLN A 281 -9.48 -13.93 -12.56
C GLN A 281 -8.70 -15.07 -11.88
N ILE A 282 -9.39 -16.11 -11.40
CA ILE A 282 -8.75 -17.28 -10.76
C ILE A 282 -7.86 -18.02 -11.76
N GLU A 283 -8.35 -18.27 -12.98
CA GLU A 283 -7.60 -18.93 -14.05
C GLU A 283 -6.36 -18.11 -14.45
N LEU A 284 -6.46 -16.78 -14.46
CA LEU A 284 -5.34 -15.90 -14.73
C LEU A 284 -4.27 -15.97 -13.63
N CYS A 285 -4.67 -15.91 -12.36
CA CYS A 285 -3.75 -16.11 -11.23
C CYS A 285 -3.06 -17.48 -11.29
N LEU A 286 -3.80 -18.53 -11.65
CA LEU A 286 -3.25 -19.88 -11.84
C LEU A 286 -2.25 -19.91 -13.02
N GLY A 287 -2.55 -19.24 -14.12
CA GLY A 287 -1.63 -19.07 -15.23
C GLY A 287 -0.34 -18.35 -14.83
N ILE A 288 -0.44 -17.32 -13.97
CA ILE A 288 0.73 -16.62 -13.44
C ILE A 288 1.58 -17.56 -12.58
N LEU A 289 0.96 -18.31 -11.65
CA LEU A 289 1.63 -19.30 -10.80
C LEU A 289 2.39 -20.36 -11.63
N ARG A 290 1.82 -20.76 -12.77
CA ARG A 290 2.39 -21.78 -13.66
C ARG A 290 3.44 -21.25 -14.65
N GLY A 291 3.74 -19.96 -14.65
CA GLY A 291 4.67 -19.37 -15.63
C GLY A 291 4.07 -19.19 -17.03
N GLN A 292 2.75 -19.31 -17.15
CA GLN A 292 2.01 -19.33 -18.42
C GLN A 292 1.46 -17.95 -18.80
N PHE A 293 1.69 -16.92 -17.99
CA PHE A 293 1.28 -15.56 -18.31
C PHE A 293 2.12 -15.02 -19.48
N THR A 294 1.44 -14.75 -20.60
CA THR A 294 2.07 -14.26 -21.85
C THR A 294 1.53 -12.89 -22.28
N GLY A 295 0.61 -12.31 -21.51
CA GLY A 295 0.01 -11.02 -21.80
C GLY A 295 0.91 -9.84 -21.47
N LYS A 296 0.48 -8.66 -21.93
CA LYS A 296 0.88 -7.38 -21.32
C LYS A 296 -0.08 -7.09 -20.17
N THR A 297 0.40 -6.38 -19.16
CA THR A 297 -0.49 -5.82 -18.14
C THR A 297 -1.41 -4.78 -18.77
N ALA A 298 -2.52 -4.44 -18.10
CA ALA A 298 -3.50 -3.50 -18.61
C ALA A 298 -2.91 -2.12 -18.95
N MET A 299 -1.82 -1.75 -18.26
CA MET A 299 -1.15 -0.46 -18.37
C MET A 299 0.08 -0.48 -19.31
N GLY A 300 0.39 -1.63 -19.93
CA GLY A 300 1.62 -1.84 -20.67
C GLY A 300 2.76 -2.36 -19.77
N GLY A 301 3.74 -3.02 -20.39
CA GLY A 301 4.86 -3.65 -19.69
C GLY A 301 4.76 -5.17 -19.60
N ASN A 302 5.91 -5.81 -19.44
CA ASN A 302 6.07 -7.27 -19.37
C ASN A 302 6.48 -7.74 -17.96
N PHE A 303 6.38 -6.86 -16.95
CA PHE A 303 6.88 -7.16 -15.60
C PHE A 303 6.17 -8.38 -14.99
N LEU A 304 4.85 -8.53 -15.22
CA LEU A 304 4.09 -9.68 -14.74
C LEU A 304 4.48 -10.99 -15.44
N GLN A 305 4.93 -10.94 -16.70
CA GLN A 305 5.48 -12.10 -17.40
C GLN A 305 6.82 -12.54 -16.78
N VAL A 306 7.69 -11.57 -16.43
CA VAL A 306 8.95 -11.88 -15.75
C VAL A 306 8.68 -12.51 -14.39
N ILE A 307 7.79 -11.93 -13.60
CA ILE A 307 7.40 -12.47 -12.29
C ILE A 307 6.77 -13.85 -12.42
N SER A 308 5.88 -14.06 -13.39
CA SER A 308 5.26 -15.37 -13.65
C SER A 308 6.33 -16.45 -13.86
N LYS A 309 7.40 -16.15 -14.61
CA LYS A 309 8.53 -17.08 -14.80
C LYS A 309 9.31 -17.32 -13.49
N LEU A 310 9.59 -16.28 -12.71
CA LEU A 310 10.32 -16.40 -11.44
C LEU A 310 9.52 -17.22 -10.41
N VAL A 311 8.21 -16.99 -10.34
CA VAL A 311 7.28 -17.78 -9.50
C VAL A 311 7.30 -19.25 -9.91
N ALA A 312 7.16 -19.53 -11.21
CA ALA A 312 7.17 -20.90 -11.72
C ALA A 312 8.51 -21.62 -11.49
N ALA A 313 9.61 -20.86 -11.46
CA ALA A 313 10.94 -21.36 -11.12
C ALA A 313 11.16 -21.56 -9.60
N GLY A 314 10.17 -21.22 -8.75
CA GLY A 314 10.27 -21.34 -7.30
C GLY A 314 11.11 -20.24 -6.63
N LEU A 315 11.42 -19.16 -7.34
CA LEU A 315 12.27 -18.07 -6.84
C LEU A 315 11.49 -16.97 -6.11
N CYS A 316 10.17 -16.93 -6.27
CA CYS A 316 9.27 -15.95 -5.65
C CYS A 316 8.16 -16.62 -4.81
N PRO A 317 8.51 -17.30 -3.69
CA PRO A 317 7.54 -18.01 -2.85
C PRO A 317 6.51 -17.11 -2.17
N ASP A 318 6.85 -15.89 -1.75
CA ASP A 318 5.90 -14.97 -1.10
C ASP A 318 4.84 -14.50 -2.10
N THR A 319 5.27 -14.19 -3.32
CA THR A 319 4.40 -13.82 -4.46
C THR A 319 3.45 -14.96 -4.79
N ALA A 320 3.97 -16.19 -4.84
CA ALA A 320 3.14 -17.38 -5.05
C ALA A 320 2.10 -17.55 -3.93
N GLY A 321 2.51 -17.34 -2.67
CA GLY A 321 1.63 -17.35 -1.50
C GLY A 321 0.52 -16.29 -1.59
N ALA A 322 0.88 -15.05 -1.95
CA ALA A 322 -0.09 -13.96 -2.10
C ALA A 322 -1.14 -14.26 -3.18
N LEU A 323 -0.74 -14.84 -4.32
CA LEU A 323 -1.65 -15.27 -5.39
C LEU A 323 -2.60 -16.36 -4.90
N ARG A 324 -2.09 -17.38 -4.20
CA ARG A 324 -2.92 -18.46 -3.63
C ARG A 324 -3.94 -17.91 -2.64
N LEU A 325 -3.53 -17.02 -1.74
CA LEU A 325 -4.43 -16.37 -0.80
C LEU A 325 -5.53 -15.58 -1.52
N HIS A 326 -5.20 -14.93 -2.63
CA HIS A 326 -6.19 -14.25 -3.47
C HIS A 326 -7.21 -15.21 -4.06
N MET A 327 -6.77 -16.35 -4.59
CA MET A 327 -7.64 -17.39 -5.15
C MET A 327 -8.53 -18.03 -4.08
N ILE A 328 -8.00 -18.29 -2.88
CA ILE A 328 -8.77 -18.80 -1.73
C ILE A 328 -9.87 -17.80 -1.35
N ARG A 329 -9.54 -16.50 -1.25
CA ARG A 329 -10.53 -15.45 -0.97
C ARG A 329 -11.60 -15.35 -2.06
N ALA A 330 -11.21 -15.48 -3.33
CA ALA A 330 -12.14 -15.50 -4.45
C ALA A 330 -13.13 -16.67 -4.34
N LEU A 331 -12.65 -17.87 -4.06
CA LEU A 331 -13.48 -19.06 -3.87
C LEU A 331 -14.44 -18.93 -2.68
N ALA A 332 -13.96 -18.35 -1.58
CA ALA A 332 -14.75 -18.11 -0.36
C ALA A 332 -15.88 -17.09 -0.55
N SER A 333 -15.83 -16.28 -1.61
CA SER A 333 -16.82 -15.22 -1.86
C SER A 333 -18.20 -15.76 -2.26
N ASN A 334 -19.23 -14.97 -1.99
CA ASN A 334 -20.60 -15.25 -2.44
C ASN A 334 -20.87 -14.78 -3.87
N THR A 335 -19.94 -14.05 -4.49
CA THR A 335 -20.06 -13.61 -5.88
C THR A 335 -20.04 -14.83 -6.80
N PRO A 336 -20.98 -14.98 -7.76
CA PRO A 336 -20.97 -16.06 -8.72
C PRO A 336 -19.63 -16.18 -9.46
N LEU A 337 -19.24 -17.40 -9.84
CA LEU A 337 -17.98 -17.60 -10.59
C LEU A 337 -18.02 -16.86 -11.93
N ASP A 338 -19.21 -16.70 -12.51
CA ASP A 338 -19.49 -15.86 -13.66
C ASP A 338 -20.85 -15.18 -13.47
N SER A 339 -20.84 -13.86 -13.29
CA SER A 339 -22.06 -13.09 -13.04
C SER A 339 -23.05 -13.10 -14.21
N ARG A 340 -22.60 -13.48 -15.42
CA ARG A 340 -23.45 -13.59 -16.62
C ARG A 340 -24.25 -14.90 -16.65
N GLU A 341 -23.83 -15.89 -15.86
CA GLU A 341 -24.48 -17.20 -15.73
C GLU A 341 -24.56 -17.54 -14.23
N PRO A 342 -25.42 -16.82 -13.46
CA PRO A 342 -25.49 -16.98 -12.01
C PRO A 342 -26.25 -18.23 -11.57
N ASP A 343 -26.84 -19.00 -12.51
CA ASP A 343 -27.62 -20.18 -12.19
C ASP A 343 -26.76 -21.23 -11.46
N PRO A 344 -27.27 -21.86 -10.38
CA PRO A 344 -26.47 -22.77 -9.57
C PRO A 344 -25.90 -23.98 -10.34
N ASN A 345 -26.63 -24.49 -11.34
CA ASN A 345 -26.22 -25.66 -12.12
C ASN A 345 -24.97 -25.39 -13.02
N PRO A 346 -24.96 -24.38 -13.91
CA PRO A 346 -23.75 -24.04 -14.67
C PRO A 346 -22.60 -23.57 -13.76
N GLU A 347 -22.88 -22.89 -12.64
CA GLU A 347 -21.83 -22.53 -11.68
C GLU A 347 -21.17 -23.77 -11.07
N ARG A 348 -21.95 -24.78 -10.67
CA ARG A 348 -21.42 -26.04 -10.15
C ARG A 348 -20.51 -26.74 -11.18
N GLY A 349 -20.91 -26.78 -12.44
CA GLY A 349 -20.08 -27.32 -13.52
C GLY A 349 -18.75 -26.56 -13.74
N LYS A 350 -18.73 -25.25 -13.53
CA LYS A 350 -17.50 -24.43 -13.54
C LYS A 350 -16.61 -24.76 -12.34
N LEU A 351 -17.20 -24.86 -11.14
CA LEU A 351 -16.49 -25.22 -9.92
C LEU A 351 -15.82 -26.61 -10.05
N MET A 352 -16.54 -27.62 -10.53
CA MET A 352 -15.97 -28.97 -10.73
C MET A 352 -14.77 -28.98 -11.68
N ARG A 353 -14.84 -28.27 -12.81
CA ARG A 353 -13.73 -28.14 -13.76
C ARG A 353 -12.52 -27.46 -13.13
N LEU A 354 -12.76 -26.38 -12.38
CA LEU A 354 -11.71 -25.68 -11.65
C LEU A 354 -11.05 -26.61 -10.64
N THR A 355 -11.82 -27.31 -9.80
CA THR A 355 -11.32 -28.27 -8.80
C THR A 355 -10.44 -29.34 -9.45
N ALA A 356 -10.91 -29.95 -10.55
CA ALA A 356 -10.12 -30.93 -11.29
C ALA A 356 -8.79 -30.34 -11.78
N ALA A 357 -8.80 -29.09 -12.26
CA ALA A 357 -7.60 -28.42 -12.77
C ALA A 357 -6.56 -28.05 -11.70
N ILE A 358 -6.96 -27.92 -10.42
CA ILE A 358 -6.07 -27.48 -9.33
C ILE A 358 -5.73 -28.54 -8.29
N SER A 359 -6.50 -29.64 -8.23
CA SER A 359 -6.37 -30.68 -7.18
C SER A 359 -4.98 -31.31 -7.06
N ASP A 360 -4.35 -31.60 -8.19
CA ASP A 360 -2.99 -32.18 -8.24
C ASP A 360 -1.91 -31.16 -8.62
N ASP A 361 -2.23 -29.86 -8.61
CA ASP A 361 -1.29 -28.83 -9.04
C ASP A 361 -0.20 -28.58 -7.98
N PRO A 362 1.10 -28.74 -8.32
CA PRO A 362 2.20 -28.54 -7.37
C PRO A 362 2.27 -27.10 -6.82
N MET A 363 1.83 -26.10 -7.59
CA MET A 363 1.80 -24.70 -7.16
C MET A 363 0.70 -24.43 -6.14
N ILE A 364 -0.36 -25.25 -6.11
CA ILE A 364 -1.52 -25.13 -5.21
C ILE A 364 -1.37 -26.00 -3.96
N ARG A 365 -0.68 -27.14 -4.10
CA ARG A 365 -0.46 -28.14 -3.04
C ARG A 365 -0.12 -27.56 -1.65
N PRO A 366 0.74 -26.53 -1.50
CA PRO A 366 1.06 -25.97 -0.18
C PRO A 366 -0.16 -25.48 0.62
N ASP A 367 -1.20 -24.99 -0.06
CA ASP A 367 -2.42 -24.45 0.57
C ASP A 367 -3.67 -25.28 0.24
N TRP A 368 -3.50 -26.50 -0.31
CA TRP A 368 -4.61 -27.35 -0.73
C TRP A 368 -5.71 -27.53 0.32
N PRO A 369 -5.42 -27.75 1.63
CA PRO A 369 -6.46 -27.84 2.65
C PRO A 369 -7.37 -26.61 2.72
N LYS A 370 -6.82 -25.40 2.51
CA LYS A 370 -7.58 -24.15 2.49
C LYS A 370 -8.44 -24.04 1.23
N PHE A 371 -7.90 -24.45 0.07
CA PHE A 371 -8.66 -24.53 -1.18
C PHE A 371 -9.83 -25.50 -1.07
N GLN A 372 -9.58 -26.74 -0.62
CA GLN A 372 -10.60 -27.77 -0.45
C GLN A 372 -11.73 -27.27 0.46
N ALA A 373 -11.41 -26.66 1.60
CA ALA A 373 -12.42 -26.15 2.52
C ALA A 373 -13.35 -25.09 1.87
N GLN A 374 -12.81 -24.20 1.02
CA GLN A 374 -13.64 -23.21 0.32
C GLN A 374 -14.43 -23.80 -0.84
N ILE A 375 -13.89 -24.80 -1.54
CA ILE A 375 -14.59 -25.56 -2.59
C ILE A 375 -15.79 -26.29 -1.97
N ASP A 376 -15.57 -27.05 -0.90
CA ASP A 376 -16.63 -27.81 -0.20
C ASP A 376 -17.72 -26.89 0.37
N ARG A 377 -17.33 -25.72 0.89
CA ARG A 377 -18.27 -24.70 1.34
C ARG A 377 -19.13 -24.18 0.19
N ARG A 378 -18.51 -23.87 -0.94
CA ARG A 378 -19.20 -23.33 -2.11
C ARG A 378 -20.09 -24.37 -2.78
N GLU A 379 -19.65 -25.62 -2.87
CA GLU A 379 -20.45 -26.72 -3.40
C GLU A 379 -21.70 -26.95 -2.55
N ARG A 380 -21.57 -27.00 -1.21
CA ARG A 380 -22.73 -27.13 -0.31
C ARG A 380 -23.75 -26.01 -0.51
N ARG A 381 -23.28 -24.76 -0.68
CA ARG A 381 -24.18 -23.64 -0.98
C ARG A 381 -24.95 -23.87 -2.28
N LEU A 382 -24.25 -24.22 -3.36
CA LEU A 382 -24.87 -24.45 -4.67
C LEU A 382 -25.88 -25.61 -4.65
N VAL A 383 -25.61 -26.66 -3.88
CA VAL A 383 -26.57 -27.76 -3.69
C VAL A 383 -27.83 -27.27 -2.96
N ASN A 384 -27.67 -26.55 -1.86
CA ASN A 384 -28.82 -26.00 -1.12
C ASN A 384 -29.66 -25.03 -1.97
N ASP A 385 -29.00 -24.23 -2.82
CA ASP A 385 -29.68 -23.31 -3.73
C ASP A 385 -30.51 -24.11 -4.76
N LEU A 386 -29.96 -25.18 -5.35
CA LEU A 386 -30.69 -26.06 -6.28
C LEU A 386 -31.92 -26.72 -5.65
N GLU A 387 -31.79 -27.20 -4.40
CA GLU A 387 -32.89 -27.80 -3.64
C GLU A 387 -33.99 -26.79 -3.27
N SER A 388 -33.67 -25.50 -3.21
CA SER A 388 -34.63 -24.44 -2.91
C SER A 388 -35.45 -23.99 -4.14
N TYR A 389 -35.02 -24.37 -5.35
CA TYR A 389 -35.69 -24.05 -6.62
C TYR A 389 -36.47 -25.23 -7.24
N GLY A 390 -36.35 -26.43 -6.67
CA GLY A 390 -37.12 -27.62 -7.05
C GLY A 390 -38.30 -27.84 -6.12
#